data_AF-A5CC64-F1
#
_entry.id   AF-A5CC64-F1
#
_cell.length_a   1.000
_cell.length_b   1.000
_cell.length_c   1.000
_cell.angle_alpha   90.00
_cell.angle_beta   90.00
_cell.angle_gamma   90.00
#
_symmetry.space_group_name_H-M   'P 1'
#
loop_
_entity.id
_entity.type
_entity.pdbx_description
1 polymer ?
#
loop_
_entity_poly.entity_id
_entity_poly.type
_entity_poly.pdbx_seq_one_letter_code
_entity_poly.pdbx_strand_id
1 'polypeptide(L)'
;MLPIAIGEATKLVQYLMEATKEYHFTMKFGAKTDSGDVSGKVVQVTSNIPTYDECLSVTKKFIGEIVQVPPSYSALKINGVRAYNLARSGHKVILSPRKVKIFSLKLESYDSINLTATYSTECSKGTYIRTLSQDIALCLQSLSFVVKLARTRVGCFNYGHSSLYLNALNSFSEAKAKAYLKDGIMDAKCVLSNIPSLSIDDVVARQIYFGQLLQLPKVRNCPLVWLQYNNQLIAIGKVEDGYFRSSKVFNFITL
;
A
#
# COMPACT_ATOMS: atom_id res chain seq x y z
N MET A 1 -0.60 -6.93 7.02
CA MET A 1 -0.48 -5.63 7.71
C MET A 1 -1.50 -4.61 7.18
N LEU A 2 -2.10 -3.84 8.08
CA LEU A 2 -2.99 -2.73 7.79
C LEU A 2 -2.62 -1.53 8.68
N PRO A 3 -1.99 -0.47 8.13
CA PRO A 3 -1.78 0.76 8.89
C PRO A 3 -3.11 1.41 9.24
N ILE A 4 -3.26 1.84 10.50
CA ILE A 4 -4.44 2.55 11.00
C ILE A 4 -4.01 3.95 11.41
N ALA A 5 -4.58 4.96 10.77
CA ALA A 5 -4.35 6.36 11.13
C ALA A 5 -5.39 6.82 12.14
N ILE A 6 -4.96 7.48 13.20
CA ILE A 6 -5.81 7.95 14.30
C ILE A 6 -5.70 9.48 14.39
N GLY A 7 -6.83 10.17 14.58
CA GLY A 7 -6.87 11.62 14.73
C GLY A 7 -6.25 12.37 13.56
N GLU A 8 -5.37 13.32 13.84
CA GLU A 8 -4.71 14.18 12.84
C GLU A 8 -3.87 13.39 11.82
N ALA A 9 -3.38 12.20 12.17
CA ALA A 9 -2.63 11.34 11.26
C ALA A 9 -3.49 10.88 10.06
N THR A 10 -4.83 10.92 10.15
CA THR A 10 -5.73 10.60 9.03
C THR A 10 -5.49 11.49 7.81
N LYS A 11 -5.02 12.73 8.01
CA LYS A 11 -4.62 13.65 6.94
C LYS A 11 -3.43 13.13 6.11
N LEU A 12 -2.67 12.16 6.64
CA LEU A 12 -1.50 11.57 5.98
C LEU A 12 -1.78 10.31 5.16
N VAL A 13 -2.98 9.75 5.25
CA VAL A 13 -3.32 8.46 4.61
C VAL A 13 -3.04 8.48 3.11
N GLN A 14 -3.29 9.62 2.45
CA GLN A 14 -3.03 9.77 1.01
C GLN A 14 -1.55 9.56 0.65
N TYR A 15 -0.61 10.03 1.47
CA TYR A 15 0.83 9.86 1.21
C TYR A 15 1.26 8.41 1.46
N LEU A 16 0.70 7.77 2.49
CA LEU A 16 0.95 6.35 2.75
C LEU A 16 0.41 5.43 1.63
N MET A 17 -0.70 5.83 1.01
CA MET A 17 -1.25 5.12 -0.16
C MET A 17 -0.30 5.14 -1.36
N GLU A 18 0.59 6.13 -1.45
CA GLU A 18 1.60 6.23 -2.50
C GLU A 18 2.85 5.36 -2.26
N ALA A 19 3.14 5.01 -1.01
CA ALA A 19 4.34 4.26 -0.64
C ALA A 19 4.47 2.90 -1.35
N THR A 20 5.66 2.30 -1.35
CA THR A 20 5.79 0.91 -1.81
C THR A 20 5.19 -0.07 -0.79
N LYS A 21 4.85 -1.27 -1.26
CA LYS A 21 4.28 -2.34 -0.45
C LYS A 21 5.05 -3.63 -0.71
N GLU A 22 5.25 -4.40 0.34
CA GLU A 22 5.78 -5.76 0.22
C GLU A 22 4.73 -6.80 0.55
N TYR A 23 4.76 -7.87 -0.22
CA TYR A 23 3.88 -9.01 -0.06
C TYR A 23 4.66 -10.31 -0.08
N HIS A 24 4.17 -11.25 0.71
CA HIS A 24 4.51 -12.65 0.67
C HIS A 24 3.24 -13.40 0.25
N PHE A 25 3.28 -14.12 -0.86
CA PHE A 25 2.11 -14.80 -1.39
C PHE A 25 2.43 -16.19 -1.93
N THR A 26 1.53 -17.13 -1.70
CA THR A 26 1.58 -18.49 -2.27
C THR A 26 0.48 -18.63 -3.30
N MET A 27 0.84 -19.09 -4.49
CA MET A 27 -0.07 -19.41 -5.57
C MET A 27 -0.11 -20.90 -5.85
N LYS A 28 -1.29 -21.42 -6.17
CA LYS A 28 -1.50 -22.82 -6.58
C LYS A 28 -1.74 -22.88 -8.08
N PHE A 29 -1.05 -23.79 -8.76
CA PHE A 29 -1.15 -24.02 -10.20
C PHE A 29 -2.30 -24.99 -10.56
N GLY A 30 -2.64 -25.03 -11.84
CA GLY A 30 -3.57 -26.00 -12.42
C GLY A 30 -5.03 -25.54 -12.48
N ALA A 31 -5.37 -24.42 -11.86
CA ALA A 31 -6.72 -23.87 -11.90
C ALA A 31 -6.74 -22.36 -11.81
N LYS A 32 -7.82 -21.76 -12.32
CA LYS A 32 -8.15 -20.33 -12.18
C LYS A 32 -9.47 -20.22 -11.43
N THR A 33 -9.53 -19.31 -10.46
CA THR A 33 -10.77 -18.91 -9.81
C THR A 33 -11.28 -17.56 -10.31
N ASP A 34 -12.58 -17.32 -10.20
CA ASP A 34 -13.23 -16.05 -10.55
C ASP A 34 -12.74 -14.86 -9.71
N SER A 35 -12.39 -15.09 -8.44
CA SER A 35 -11.86 -14.07 -7.53
C SER A 35 -10.33 -13.87 -7.64
N GLY A 36 -9.61 -14.82 -8.25
CA GLY A 36 -8.15 -14.90 -8.28
C GLY A 36 -7.52 -15.37 -6.96
N ASP A 37 -8.33 -15.85 -6.02
CA ASP A 37 -7.87 -16.44 -4.76
C ASP A 37 -8.71 -17.68 -4.37
N VAL A 38 -8.33 -18.30 -3.25
CA VAL A 38 -8.96 -19.53 -2.71
C VAL A 38 -10.43 -19.36 -2.32
N SER A 39 -10.93 -18.13 -2.16
CA SER A 39 -12.35 -17.90 -1.83
C SER A 39 -13.27 -17.96 -3.05
N GLY A 40 -12.70 -17.95 -4.26
CA GLY A 40 -13.45 -17.98 -5.52
C GLY A 40 -13.82 -19.38 -5.98
N LYS A 41 -14.70 -19.45 -6.96
CA LYS A 41 -15.07 -20.70 -7.64
C LYS A 41 -14.08 -20.99 -8.75
N VAL A 42 -13.70 -22.26 -8.92
CA VAL A 42 -12.89 -22.69 -10.07
C VAL A 42 -13.70 -22.50 -11.35
N VAL A 43 -13.14 -21.76 -12.31
CA VAL A 43 -13.77 -21.46 -13.60
C VAL A 43 -13.01 -22.02 -14.80
N GLN A 44 -11.76 -22.43 -14.59
CA GLN A 44 -10.92 -23.03 -15.63
C GLN A 44 -9.83 -23.89 -14.97
N VAL A 45 -9.44 -24.97 -15.65
CA VAL A 45 -8.38 -25.89 -15.21
C VAL A 45 -7.37 -26.13 -16.33
N THR A 46 -6.16 -26.56 -15.97
CA THR A 46 -5.11 -26.98 -16.89
C THR A 46 -4.28 -28.09 -16.24
N SER A 47 -3.77 -29.02 -17.05
CA SER A 47 -2.81 -30.04 -16.62
C SER A 47 -1.36 -29.54 -16.69
N ASN A 48 -1.10 -28.39 -17.32
CA ASN A 48 0.25 -27.84 -17.41
C ASN A 48 0.66 -27.21 -16.06
N ILE A 49 1.60 -27.86 -15.37
CA ILE A 49 2.15 -27.39 -14.09
C ILE A 49 3.60 -26.98 -14.29
N PRO A 50 3.95 -25.69 -14.10
CA PRO A 50 5.31 -25.23 -14.30
C PRO A 50 6.27 -25.82 -13.28
N THR A 51 7.47 -26.15 -13.72
CA THR A 51 8.59 -26.63 -12.92
C THR A 51 9.17 -25.54 -12.02
N TYR A 52 10.02 -25.93 -11.07
CA TYR A 52 10.78 -24.99 -10.24
C TYR A 52 11.60 -24.00 -11.09
N ASP A 53 12.34 -24.49 -12.09
CA ASP A 53 13.21 -23.65 -12.92
C ASP A 53 12.44 -22.65 -13.77
N GLU A 54 11.25 -23.04 -14.27
CA GLU A 54 10.32 -22.13 -14.94
C GLU A 54 9.79 -21.07 -13.99
N CYS A 55 9.36 -21.48 -12.79
CA CYS A 55 8.89 -20.57 -11.74
C CYS A 55 9.97 -19.59 -11.27
N LEU A 56 11.23 -20.00 -11.27
CA LEU A 56 12.37 -19.17 -10.91
C LEU A 56 12.73 -18.20 -12.03
N SER A 57 12.84 -18.70 -13.26
CA SER A 57 13.28 -17.91 -14.42
C SER A 57 12.28 -16.84 -14.83
N VAL A 58 10.97 -17.10 -14.69
CA VAL A 58 9.92 -16.15 -15.06
C VAL A 58 9.96 -14.86 -14.23
N THR A 59 10.51 -14.89 -13.01
CA THR A 59 10.54 -13.73 -12.10
C THR A 59 11.13 -12.49 -12.75
N LYS A 60 12.20 -12.66 -13.54
CA LYS A 60 12.91 -11.60 -14.25
C LYS A 60 12.02 -10.84 -15.24
N LYS A 61 11.01 -11.49 -15.82
CA LYS A 61 10.09 -10.86 -16.80
C LYS A 61 9.13 -9.86 -16.16
N PHE A 62 8.91 -9.96 -14.85
CA PHE A 62 7.93 -9.14 -14.14
C PHE A 62 8.56 -7.98 -13.40
N ILE A 63 9.89 -7.96 -13.21
CA ILE A 63 10.60 -6.83 -12.58
C ILE A 63 10.60 -5.64 -13.55
N GLY A 64 10.18 -4.48 -13.06
CA GLY A 64 10.02 -3.26 -13.85
C GLY A 64 8.58 -2.80 -13.96
N GLU A 65 8.29 -1.99 -14.97
CA GLU A 65 6.93 -1.54 -15.26
C GLU A 65 6.16 -2.61 -16.03
N ILE A 66 4.98 -2.96 -15.52
CA ILE A 66 4.06 -3.91 -16.16
C ILE A 66 2.66 -3.30 -16.25
N VAL A 67 1.85 -3.84 -17.16
CA VAL A 67 0.44 -3.49 -17.30
C VAL A 67 -0.40 -4.57 -16.65
N GLN A 68 -1.23 -4.20 -15.68
CA GLN A 68 -2.17 -5.11 -15.04
C GLN A 68 -3.62 -4.73 -15.36
N VAL A 69 -4.43 -5.74 -15.67
CA VAL A 69 -5.89 -5.62 -15.62
C VAL A 69 -6.33 -5.95 -14.19
N PRO A 70 -6.92 -4.99 -13.45
CA PRO A 70 -7.36 -5.23 -12.09
C PRO A 70 -8.44 -6.33 -12.04
N PRO A 71 -8.52 -7.11 -10.94
CA PRO A 71 -9.55 -8.13 -10.82
C PRO A 71 -10.93 -7.50 -10.64
N SER A 72 -11.97 -8.17 -11.15
CA SER A 72 -13.37 -7.74 -10.99
C SER A 72 -13.76 -7.56 -9.52
N TYR A 73 -13.23 -8.40 -8.63
CA TYR A 73 -13.35 -8.27 -7.18
C TYR A 73 -12.32 -7.29 -6.61
N SER A 74 -12.46 -6.01 -6.98
CA SER A 74 -11.63 -4.91 -6.49
C SER A 74 -12.46 -3.75 -5.95
N ALA A 75 -11.83 -2.93 -5.11
CA ALA A 75 -12.45 -1.72 -4.57
C ALA A 75 -12.48 -0.55 -5.57
N LEU A 76 -12.10 -0.73 -6.84
CA LEU A 76 -12.26 0.33 -7.83
C LEU A 76 -13.72 0.73 -7.98
N LYS A 77 -13.99 1.98 -8.35
CA LYS A 77 -15.34 2.43 -8.72
C LYS A 77 -15.48 2.46 -10.24
N ILE A 78 -16.59 1.94 -10.75
CA ILE A 78 -17.07 2.09 -12.13
C ILE A 78 -18.37 2.87 -12.02
N ASN A 79 -18.44 4.05 -12.64
CA ASN A 79 -19.62 4.94 -12.60
C ASN A 79 -20.16 5.14 -11.17
N GLY A 80 -19.26 5.37 -10.21
CA GLY A 80 -19.60 5.59 -8.79
C GLY A 80 -19.79 4.31 -7.95
N VAL A 81 -19.99 3.14 -8.56
CA VAL A 81 -20.26 1.85 -7.89
C VAL A 81 -18.98 1.03 -7.76
N ARG A 82 -18.74 0.40 -6.60
CA ARG A 82 -17.57 -0.47 -6.40
C ARG A 82 -17.63 -1.70 -7.32
N ALA A 83 -16.54 -2.03 -7.98
CA ALA A 83 -16.43 -3.15 -8.92
C ALA A 83 -16.81 -4.49 -8.27
N TYR A 84 -16.41 -4.72 -7.01
CA TYR A 84 -16.82 -5.93 -6.29
C TYR A 84 -18.34 -6.03 -6.05
N ASN A 85 -19.07 -4.90 -5.95
CA ASN A 85 -20.53 -4.94 -5.84
C ASN A 85 -21.17 -5.42 -7.15
N LEU A 86 -20.67 -4.90 -8.28
CA LEU A 86 -21.11 -5.30 -9.62
C LEU A 86 -20.79 -6.78 -9.92
N ALA A 87 -19.59 -7.24 -9.54
CA ALA A 87 -19.20 -8.64 -9.71
C ALA A 87 -20.09 -9.59 -8.89
N ARG A 88 -20.43 -9.22 -7.65
CA ARG A 88 -21.34 -10.01 -6.79
C ARG A 88 -22.77 -10.03 -7.30
N SER A 89 -23.22 -9.00 -8.02
CA SER A 89 -24.53 -8.98 -8.67
C SER A 89 -24.52 -9.63 -10.05
N GLY A 90 -23.47 -10.38 -10.41
CA GLY A 90 -23.36 -11.10 -11.68
C GLY A 90 -23.11 -10.23 -12.91
N HIS A 91 -22.88 -8.93 -12.74
CA HIS A 91 -22.62 -8.03 -13.87
C HIS A 91 -21.18 -8.20 -14.36
N LYS A 92 -20.99 -8.20 -15.68
CA LYS A 92 -19.65 -8.23 -16.28
C LYS A 92 -18.93 -6.91 -15.97
N VAL A 93 -17.84 -7.02 -15.23
CA VAL A 93 -16.99 -5.89 -14.83
C VAL A 93 -15.82 -5.81 -15.81
N ILE A 94 -15.76 -4.72 -16.59
CA ILE A 94 -14.62 -4.41 -17.47
C ILE A 94 -13.80 -3.30 -16.80
N LEU A 95 -12.54 -3.58 -16.49
CA LEU A 95 -11.64 -2.65 -15.82
C LEU A 95 -10.50 -2.26 -16.78
N SER A 96 -10.22 -0.97 -16.87
CA SER A 96 -9.12 -0.48 -17.70
C SER A 96 -7.76 -0.97 -17.18
N PRO A 97 -6.84 -1.39 -18.06
CA PRO A 97 -5.48 -1.71 -17.68
C PRO A 97 -4.78 -0.52 -17.03
N ARG A 98 -3.87 -0.78 -16.09
CA ARG A 98 -3.07 0.25 -15.43
C ARG A 98 -1.61 -0.16 -15.36
N LYS A 99 -0.71 0.82 -15.43
CA LYS A 99 0.71 0.61 -15.17
C LYS A 99 0.95 0.46 -13.67
N VAL A 100 1.74 -0.54 -13.31
CA VAL A 100 2.30 -0.72 -11.97
C VAL A 100 3.77 -1.08 -12.11
N LYS A 101 4.56 -0.84 -11.06
CA LYS A 101 5.97 -1.21 -11.01
C LYS A 101 6.20 -2.31 -9.98
N ILE A 102 6.86 -3.38 -10.40
CA ILE A 102 7.40 -4.42 -9.52
C ILE A 102 8.88 -4.09 -9.33
N PHE A 103 9.27 -3.79 -8.09
CA PHE A 103 10.66 -3.47 -7.75
C PHE A 103 11.47 -4.74 -7.51
N SER A 104 10.85 -5.77 -6.95
CA SER A 104 11.46 -7.08 -6.76
C SER A 104 10.41 -8.18 -6.84
N LEU A 105 10.82 -9.36 -7.29
CA LEU A 105 10.02 -10.58 -7.28
C LEU A 105 10.98 -11.76 -7.09
N LYS A 106 10.83 -12.51 -6.01
CA LYS A 106 11.70 -13.63 -5.66
C LYS A 106 10.86 -14.87 -5.41
N LEU A 107 11.30 -16.01 -5.95
CA LEU A 107 10.75 -17.32 -5.61
C LEU A 107 11.37 -17.76 -4.27
N GLU A 108 10.55 -17.94 -3.25
CA GLU A 108 10.97 -18.32 -1.90
C GLU A 108 10.88 -19.83 -1.69
N SER A 109 9.84 -20.47 -2.25
CA SER A 109 9.69 -21.92 -2.18
C SER A 109 8.81 -22.47 -3.30
N TYR A 110 8.99 -23.75 -3.60
CA TYR A 110 8.18 -24.51 -4.55
C TYR A 110 7.87 -25.88 -3.95
N ASP A 111 6.61 -26.29 -4.05
CA ASP A 111 6.11 -27.56 -3.57
C ASP A 111 5.43 -28.28 -4.74
N SER A 112 6.11 -29.30 -5.27
CA SER A 112 5.65 -30.11 -6.39
C SER A 112 4.47 -31.01 -6.06
N ILE A 113 4.27 -31.37 -4.79
CA ILE A 113 3.18 -32.25 -4.37
C ILE A 113 1.89 -31.43 -4.30
N ASN A 114 1.95 -30.25 -3.69
CA ASN A 114 0.79 -29.37 -3.56
C ASN A 114 0.56 -28.48 -4.79
N LEU A 115 1.49 -28.49 -5.75
CA LEU A 115 1.49 -27.67 -6.96
C LEU A 115 1.47 -26.18 -6.61
N THR A 116 2.30 -25.76 -5.65
CA THR A 116 2.35 -24.38 -5.17
C THR A 116 3.73 -23.75 -5.26
N ALA A 117 3.77 -22.47 -5.59
CA ALA A 117 4.96 -21.62 -5.52
C ALA A 117 4.69 -20.43 -4.60
N THR A 118 5.68 -20.09 -3.78
CA THR A 118 5.62 -18.95 -2.86
C THR A 118 6.62 -17.90 -3.29
N TYR A 119 6.16 -16.65 -3.35
CA TYR A 119 6.96 -15.51 -3.78
C TYR A 119 6.95 -14.38 -2.75
N SER A 120 8.05 -13.64 -2.70
CA SER A 120 8.11 -12.31 -2.09
C SER A 120 8.21 -11.24 -3.18
N THR A 121 7.55 -10.10 -2.99
CA THR A 121 7.59 -8.99 -3.95
C THR A 121 7.47 -7.64 -3.28
N GLU A 122 8.30 -6.69 -3.71
CA GLU A 122 8.08 -5.27 -3.50
C GLU A 122 7.45 -4.65 -4.74
N CYS A 123 6.37 -3.88 -4.56
CA CYS A 123 5.62 -3.30 -5.66
C CYS A 123 5.07 -1.91 -5.33
N SER A 124 4.74 -1.17 -6.40
CA SER A 124 4.11 0.14 -6.33
C SER A 124 2.65 0.07 -5.85
N LYS A 125 2.07 1.23 -5.53
CA LYS A 125 0.64 1.34 -5.21
C LYS A 125 -0.23 0.74 -6.33
N GLY A 126 -1.37 0.16 -5.95
CA GLY A 126 -2.36 -0.32 -6.91
C GLY A 126 -2.00 -1.63 -7.61
N THR A 127 -0.88 -2.27 -7.26
CA THR A 127 -0.54 -3.63 -7.71
C THR A 127 -1.51 -4.65 -7.10
N TYR A 128 -2.06 -5.53 -7.94
CA TYR A 128 -2.92 -6.63 -7.49
C TYR A 128 -2.13 -7.93 -7.52
N ILE A 129 -1.82 -8.47 -6.34
CA ILE A 129 -1.08 -9.74 -6.23
C ILE A 129 -1.85 -10.91 -6.84
N ARG A 130 -3.18 -10.89 -6.78
CA ARG A 130 -4.05 -11.88 -7.46
C ARG A 130 -3.87 -11.85 -8.98
N THR A 131 -3.86 -10.66 -9.59
CA THR A 131 -3.57 -10.51 -11.01
C THR A 131 -2.13 -10.90 -11.33
N LEU A 132 -1.15 -10.45 -10.53
CA LEU A 132 0.26 -10.79 -10.72
C LEU A 132 0.47 -12.32 -10.75
N SER A 133 -0.16 -13.04 -9.83
CA SER A 133 -0.12 -14.49 -9.79
C SER A 133 -0.68 -15.13 -11.08
N GLN A 134 -1.80 -14.62 -11.58
CA GLN A 134 -2.40 -15.10 -12.84
C GLN A 134 -1.52 -14.79 -14.04
N ASP A 135 -0.96 -13.59 -14.12
CA ASP A 135 -0.08 -13.18 -15.21
C ASP A 135 1.20 -14.04 -15.25
N ILE A 136 1.78 -14.33 -14.09
CA ILE A 136 2.93 -15.25 -13.96
C ILE A 136 2.57 -16.62 -14.50
N ALA A 137 1.44 -17.20 -14.08
CA ALA A 137 1.01 -18.51 -14.54
C ALA A 137 0.73 -18.54 -16.05
N LEU A 138 0.07 -17.50 -16.59
CA LEU A 138 -0.20 -17.39 -18.03
C LEU A 138 1.10 -17.30 -18.85
N CYS A 139 2.11 -16.58 -18.36
CA CYS A 139 3.43 -16.52 -19.00
C CYS A 139 4.10 -17.91 -19.09
N LEU A 140 3.78 -18.79 -18.14
CA LEU A 140 4.21 -20.19 -18.06
C LEU A 140 3.21 -21.16 -18.70
N GLN A 141 2.24 -20.67 -19.48
CA GLN A 141 1.19 -21.46 -20.13
C GLN A 141 0.35 -22.30 -19.14
N SER A 142 0.21 -21.82 -17.91
CA SER A 142 -0.56 -22.45 -16.83
C SER A 142 -1.67 -21.51 -16.34
N LEU A 143 -2.34 -21.92 -15.26
CA LEU A 143 -3.35 -21.16 -14.55
C LEU A 143 -3.03 -21.20 -13.06
N SER A 144 -3.40 -20.13 -12.35
CA SER A 144 -3.24 -20.07 -10.90
C SER A 144 -4.32 -19.27 -10.19
N PHE A 145 -4.33 -19.45 -8.87
CA PHE A 145 -4.99 -18.59 -7.90
C PHE A 145 -4.16 -18.49 -6.62
N VAL A 146 -4.35 -17.41 -5.86
CA VAL A 146 -3.64 -17.17 -4.61
C VAL A 146 -4.28 -17.95 -3.46
N VAL A 147 -3.48 -18.77 -2.76
CA VAL A 147 -3.93 -19.55 -1.59
C VAL A 147 -3.51 -18.93 -0.26
N LYS A 148 -2.42 -18.15 -0.24
CA LYS A 148 -1.96 -17.40 0.95
C LYS A 148 -1.49 -16.03 0.50
N LEU A 149 -1.85 -14.99 1.25
CA LEU A 149 -1.44 -13.62 0.97
C LEU A 149 -1.22 -12.86 2.27
N ALA A 150 0.00 -12.38 2.47
CA ALA A 150 0.36 -11.53 3.58
C ALA A 150 1.05 -10.26 3.06
N ARG A 151 0.51 -9.10 3.43
CA ARG A 151 1.23 -7.82 3.26
C ARG A 151 2.18 -7.65 4.44
N THR A 152 3.49 -7.68 4.18
CA THR A 152 4.57 -7.64 5.18
C THR A 152 5.10 -6.23 5.42
N ARG A 153 5.01 -5.32 4.44
CA ARG A 153 5.40 -3.91 4.58
C ARG A 153 4.44 -2.95 3.88
N VAL A 154 4.29 -1.76 4.45
CA VAL A 154 3.67 -0.59 3.80
C VAL A 154 4.51 0.64 4.14
N GLY A 155 5.31 1.16 3.21
CA GLY A 155 6.19 2.30 3.49
C GLY A 155 7.06 2.08 4.74
N CYS A 156 6.98 3.00 5.72
CA CYS A 156 7.69 2.90 7.00
C CYS A 156 7.22 1.76 7.92
N PHE A 157 6.07 1.13 7.66
CA PHE A 157 5.49 0.10 8.54
C PHE A 157 5.96 -1.29 8.12
N ASN A 158 6.61 -2.03 9.02
CA ASN A 158 7.07 -3.41 8.78
C ASN A 158 6.48 -4.42 9.78
N TYR A 159 6.34 -5.66 9.32
CA TYR A 159 5.84 -6.75 10.15
C TYR A 159 6.77 -7.02 11.33
N GLY A 160 6.21 -7.24 12.52
CA GLY A 160 6.97 -7.50 13.74
C GLY A 160 7.10 -6.26 14.63
N HIS A 161 7.77 -5.20 14.15
CA HIS A 161 8.01 -4.01 14.98
C HIS A 161 6.81 -3.05 15.04
N SER A 162 6.05 -2.94 13.95
CA SER A 162 4.97 -1.93 13.81
C SER A 162 3.58 -2.56 13.69
N SER A 163 3.42 -3.82 14.13
CA SER A 163 2.17 -4.56 13.96
C SER A 163 1.73 -5.24 15.24
N LEU A 164 0.45 -5.07 15.56
CA LEU A 164 -0.21 -5.82 16.60
C LEU A 164 -1.35 -6.64 15.99
N TYR A 165 -1.48 -7.90 16.41
CA TYR A 165 -2.60 -8.73 15.98
C TYR A 165 -3.87 -8.28 16.67
N LEU A 166 -4.97 -8.19 15.91
CA LEU A 166 -6.25 -7.70 16.42
C LEU A 166 -6.75 -8.50 17.63
N ASN A 167 -6.56 -9.82 17.63
CA ASN A 167 -6.94 -10.68 18.77
C ASN A 167 -6.14 -10.38 20.05
N ALA A 168 -4.92 -9.87 19.95
CA ALA A 168 -4.14 -9.45 21.11
C ALA A 168 -4.82 -8.27 21.83
N LEU A 169 -5.56 -7.42 21.11
CA LEU A 169 -6.33 -6.31 21.71
C LEU A 169 -7.45 -6.80 22.63
N ASN A 170 -7.99 -8.01 22.43
CA ASN A 170 -9.03 -8.55 23.30
C ASN A 170 -8.55 -8.74 24.75
N SER A 171 -7.23 -8.82 24.96
CA SER A 171 -6.60 -8.94 26.28
C SER A 171 -6.20 -7.60 26.90
N PHE A 172 -6.48 -6.48 26.24
CA PHE A 172 -6.06 -5.17 26.71
C PHE A 172 -7.05 -4.65 27.74
N SER A 173 -6.55 -4.33 28.94
CA SER A 173 -7.26 -3.41 29.84
C SER A 173 -7.21 -1.99 29.28
N GLU A 174 -8.10 -1.11 29.75
CA GLU A 174 -8.09 0.30 29.36
C GLU A 174 -6.74 0.98 29.64
N ALA A 175 -6.14 0.70 30.80
CA ALA A 175 -4.82 1.22 31.17
C ALA A 175 -3.73 0.76 30.18
N LYS A 176 -3.75 -0.53 29.79
CA LYS A 176 -2.81 -1.08 28.80
C LYS A 176 -3.03 -0.49 27.41
N ALA A 177 -4.28 -0.27 27.01
CA ALA A 177 -4.61 0.39 25.75
C ALA A 177 -4.10 1.84 25.72
N LYS A 178 -4.30 2.60 26.79
CA LYS A 178 -3.79 3.98 26.93
C LYS A 178 -2.26 4.03 26.87
N ALA A 179 -1.57 3.12 27.57
CA ALA A 179 -0.12 3.01 27.50
C ALA A 179 0.38 2.67 26.09
N TYR A 180 -0.27 1.72 25.41
CA TYR A 180 0.07 1.37 24.03
C TYR A 180 -0.17 2.51 23.05
N LEU A 181 -1.25 3.30 23.23
CA LEU A 181 -1.50 4.48 22.40
C LEU A 181 -0.48 5.59 22.63
N LYS A 182 0.23 5.60 23.76
CA LYS A 182 1.28 6.57 24.05
C LYS A 182 2.63 6.16 23.46
N ASP A 183 3.01 4.89 23.65
CA ASP A 183 4.39 4.43 23.40
C ASP A 183 4.49 3.40 22.26
N GLY A 184 3.37 2.78 21.88
CA GLY A 184 3.31 1.72 20.86
C GLY A 184 2.85 2.18 19.47
N ILE A 185 2.43 3.45 19.33
CA ILE A 185 2.07 4.02 18.03
C ILE A 185 3.29 4.65 17.36
N MET A 186 3.34 4.55 16.03
CA MET A 186 4.38 5.23 15.27
C MET A 186 4.05 6.71 15.10
N ASP A 187 5.08 7.56 15.15
CA ASP A 187 4.96 8.96 14.77
C ASP A 187 4.50 9.08 13.31
N ALA A 188 3.43 9.85 13.11
CA ALA A 188 2.80 10.08 11.82
C ALA A 188 3.80 10.64 10.77
N LYS A 189 4.83 11.38 11.22
CA LYS A 189 5.91 11.89 10.36
C LYS A 189 6.66 10.80 9.60
N CYS A 190 6.67 9.54 10.04
CA CYS A 190 7.36 8.48 9.30
C CYS A 190 6.82 8.30 7.87
N VAL A 191 5.53 8.62 7.66
CA VAL A 191 4.89 8.59 6.34
C VAL A 191 5.52 9.61 5.38
N LEU A 192 6.14 10.66 5.92
CA LEU A 192 6.74 11.78 5.18
C LEU A 192 8.26 11.67 5.06
N SER A 193 8.87 10.53 5.40
CA SER A 193 10.33 10.36 5.42
C SER A 193 11.03 10.70 4.10
N ASN A 194 10.32 10.54 2.98
CA ASN A 194 10.83 10.80 1.63
C ASN A 194 10.40 12.19 1.09
N ILE A 195 9.82 13.03 1.93
CA ILE A 195 9.36 14.38 1.57
C ILE A 195 10.23 15.39 2.32
N PRO A 196 10.76 16.43 1.64
CA PRO A 196 11.54 17.48 2.27
C PRO A 196 10.80 18.15 3.44
N SER A 197 11.56 18.48 4.48
CA SER A 197 11.07 19.22 5.66
C SER A 197 11.71 20.60 5.74
N LEU A 198 10.97 21.60 6.21
CA LEU A 198 11.50 22.92 6.56
C LEU A 198 11.20 23.25 8.03
N SER A 199 12.24 23.56 8.80
CA SER A 199 12.08 24.07 10.16
C SER A 199 11.61 25.52 10.13
N ILE A 200 10.62 25.83 10.95
CA ILE A 200 10.02 27.16 11.09
C ILE A 200 10.09 27.63 12.55
N ASP A 201 9.99 28.93 12.77
CA ASP A 201 9.92 29.53 14.11
C ASP A 201 8.47 29.64 14.61
N ASP A 202 8.28 30.14 15.84
CA ASP A 202 6.97 30.31 16.48
C ASP A 202 6.08 31.31 15.73
N VAL A 203 6.67 32.37 15.17
CA VAL A 203 5.92 33.40 14.43
C VAL A 203 5.27 32.77 13.20
N VAL A 204 6.06 32.03 12.43
CA VAL A 204 5.60 31.32 11.24
C VAL A 204 4.62 30.21 11.59
N ALA A 205 4.84 29.48 12.68
CA ALA A 205 3.92 28.43 13.13
C ALA A 205 2.53 28.99 13.45
N ARG A 206 2.45 30.13 14.15
CA ARG A 206 1.18 30.83 14.44
C ARG A 206 0.51 31.35 13.18
N GLN A 207 1.28 31.92 12.25
CA GLN A 207 0.73 32.39 10.96
C GLN A 207 0.02 31.26 10.22
N ILE A 208 0.65 30.07 10.15
CA ILE A 208 0.05 28.89 9.52
C ILE A 208 -1.20 28.43 10.28
N TYR A 209 -1.15 28.41 11.61
CA TYR A 209 -2.29 28.02 12.45
C TYR A 209 -3.52 28.90 12.18
N PHE A 210 -3.33 30.21 12.00
CA PHE A 210 -4.39 31.15 11.64
C PHE A 210 -4.69 31.24 10.13
N GLY A 211 -4.11 30.35 9.31
CA GLY A 211 -4.35 30.31 7.87
C GLY A 211 -3.79 31.50 7.08
N GLN A 212 -2.79 32.20 7.63
CA GLN A 212 -2.15 33.34 6.96
C GLN A 212 -1.23 32.88 5.84
N LEU A 213 -1.07 33.74 4.84
CA LEU A 213 -0.16 33.51 3.73
C LEU A 213 1.29 33.64 4.22
N LEU A 214 2.08 32.59 4.01
CA LEU A 214 3.48 32.55 4.44
C LEU A 214 4.42 32.81 3.26
N GLN A 215 5.26 33.84 3.40
CA GLN A 215 6.35 34.12 2.47
C GLN A 215 7.63 33.39 2.89
N LEU A 216 8.18 32.62 1.96
CA LEU A 216 9.45 31.91 2.04
C LEU A 216 10.34 32.25 0.83
N PRO A 217 10.76 33.52 0.66
CA PRO A 217 11.43 33.99 -0.56
C PRO A 217 12.80 33.33 -0.81
N LYS A 218 13.42 32.77 0.23
CA LYS A 218 14.71 32.07 0.16
C LYS A 218 14.57 30.57 -0.16
N VAL A 219 13.35 30.05 -0.23
CA VAL A 219 13.08 28.63 -0.47
C VAL A 219 12.73 28.46 -1.95
N ARG A 220 13.43 27.55 -2.63
CA ARG A 220 13.14 27.21 -4.03
C ARG A 220 11.76 26.59 -4.16
N ASN A 221 11.14 26.73 -5.32
CA ASN A 221 9.87 26.08 -5.63
C ASN A 221 9.97 24.57 -5.34
N CYS A 222 9.02 24.07 -4.55
CA CYS A 222 8.99 22.71 -4.07
C CYS A 222 7.55 22.19 -4.15
N PRO A 223 7.26 21.17 -4.98
CA PRO A 223 5.90 20.71 -5.21
C PRO A 223 5.27 20.03 -3.99
N LEU A 224 6.10 19.56 -3.06
CA LEU A 224 5.65 18.95 -1.82
C LEU A 224 6.72 19.10 -0.73
N VAL A 225 6.38 19.80 0.34
CA VAL A 225 7.23 20.01 1.51
C VAL A 225 6.35 20.03 2.76
N TRP A 226 6.91 19.60 3.89
CA TRP A 226 6.24 19.71 5.18
C TRP A 226 7.01 20.65 6.11
N LEU A 227 6.27 21.34 6.96
CA LEU A 227 6.80 22.32 7.89
C LEU A 227 6.87 21.71 9.28
N GLN A 228 7.99 21.94 9.97
CA GLN A 228 8.22 21.43 11.31
C GLN A 228 8.53 22.55 12.31
N TYR A 229 7.93 22.48 13.48
CA TYR A 229 8.17 23.37 14.62
C TYR A 229 8.39 22.50 15.86
N ASN A 230 9.48 22.71 16.60
CA ASN A 230 9.84 21.89 17.77
C ASN A 230 9.78 20.38 17.51
N ASN A 231 10.27 19.94 16.34
CA ASN A 231 10.21 18.55 15.89
C ASN A 231 8.78 17.99 15.75
N GLN A 232 7.75 18.83 15.63
CA GLN A 232 6.38 18.43 15.33
C GLN A 232 6.00 18.82 13.91
N LEU A 233 5.20 17.98 13.24
CA LEU A 233 4.62 18.28 11.94
C LEU A 233 3.56 19.37 12.10
N ILE A 234 3.68 20.50 11.42
CA ILE A 234 2.70 21.59 11.51
C ILE A 234 1.82 21.69 10.26
N ALA A 235 2.42 21.56 9.08
CA ALA A 235 1.69 21.65 7.83
C ALA A 235 2.37 20.87 6.70
N ILE A 236 1.61 20.54 5.68
CA ILE A 236 2.10 20.01 4.41
C ILE A 236 1.56 20.88 3.30
N GLY A 237 2.38 21.20 2.31
CA GLY A 237 1.98 22.05 1.20
C GLY A 237 3.01 22.05 0.09
N LYS A 238 2.95 23.10 -0.72
CA LYS A 238 3.93 23.39 -1.77
C LYS A 238 4.52 24.79 -1.56
N VAL A 239 5.76 24.97 -2.00
CA VAL A 239 6.37 26.30 -2.14
C VAL A 239 6.34 26.67 -3.62
N GLU A 240 5.75 27.81 -3.93
CA GLU A 240 5.57 28.30 -5.29
C GLU A 240 5.70 29.83 -5.26
N ASP A 241 6.61 30.36 -6.07
CA ASP A 241 6.92 31.78 -6.22
C ASP A 241 7.29 32.47 -4.89
N GLY A 242 8.01 31.73 -4.03
CA GLY A 242 8.40 32.21 -2.71
C GLY A 242 7.26 32.22 -1.69
N TYR A 243 6.13 31.56 -1.95
CA TYR A 243 5.02 31.41 -1.02
C TYR A 243 4.78 29.96 -0.65
N PHE A 244 4.54 29.69 0.64
CA PHE A 244 4.03 28.40 1.07
C PHE A 244 2.51 28.37 0.97
N ARG A 245 1.99 27.42 0.20
CA ARG A 245 0.56 27.14 0.07
C ARG A 245 0.25 25.86 0.81
N SER A 246 -0.45 25.97 1.94
CA SER A 246 -0.83 24.82 2.76
C SER A 246 -1.88 23.97 2.06
N SER A 247 -1.71 22.65 2.15
CA SER A 247 -2.69 21.64 1.71
C SER A 247 -3.35 20.96 2.91
N LYS A 248 -2.60 20.78 4.00
CA LYS A 248 -3.04 20.25 5.29
C LYS A 248 -2.33 21.01 6.39
N VAL A 249 -3.07 21.39 7.42
CA VAL A 249 -2.55 21.95 8.68
C VAL A 249 -2.90 20.97 9.78
N PHE A 250 -1.98 20.79 10.74
CA PHE A 250 -2.10 19.82 11.82
C PHE A 250 -2.24 20.52 13.17
N ASN A 251 -3.21 20.06 13.96
CA ASN A 251 -3.51 20.60 15.29
C ASN A 251 -2.69 19.88 16.37
N PHE A 252 -1.36 19.77 16.18
CA PHE A 252 -0.47 19.21 17.20
C PHE A 252 0.01 20.26 18.22
N ILE A 253 -0.18 21.55 17.90
CA ILE A 253 0.16 22.63 18.79
C ILE A 253 -1.01 22.82 19.77
N THR A 254 -0.83 22.38 21.01
CA THR A 254 -1.44 23.08 22.14
C THR A 254 -0.63 24.35 22.31
N LEU A 255 -1.08 25.46 21.72
CA LEU A 255 -0.56 26.80 22.02
C LEU A 255 -0.99 27.20 23.42
#